data_AF-A0A9X2FQC5-F1
#
_entry.id   AF-A0A9X2FQC5-F1
#
_cell.length_a   1.000
_cell.length_b   1.000
_cell.length_c   1.000
_cell.angle_alpha   90.00
_cell.angle_beta   90.00
_cell.angle_gamma   90.00
#
_symmetry.space_group_name_H-M   'P 1'
#
loop_
_entity.id
_entity.type
_entity.pdbx_description
1 polymer ?
#
loop_
_entity_poly.entity_id
_entity_poly.type
_entity_poly.pdbx_seq_one_letter_code
_entity_poly.pdbx_strand_id
1 'polypeptide(L)'
;MTDTAEPAKRPNSSKFWIAVAAAVIGWILVLWLLIARSSIGGDLEETQLRVVELEDQVAVQTETMGSIEALRGELDQLRVEEQELENRRATIEAEIAPAEARLQELSGQIASAEADLGQVQAQTQTLEERLAPLRSELDSIETRRADALENSETAMAELRDVTDRLEQARNEEAELRQLLATLSTEAAELTEQVSQAETRLGDLRAQNDTLGQQVSEAEARIAELTERRDGLQTEVARLSEEHEALSGEVEAARDQQQLLQEEVARLAQNLAMRAEELAQVENRIASVTTRGGTSTAAAPRSARPMITELPAEAEAGTEAEIEAGTQEEATSASETGTPAPIVPRATEAEAPARPQVTDLPQEEEAVAAPVETEATPTEPEVAPAETEETAVPAENAPDGPEDAPAGPAAAPANSDATETAVPAAAIEPGLYRLGPIAVKFAEDGRFSMAGSDQLGRVNGVYSVANGVLTLDEAQGDTGSAIFPMRCDITEAENGFAIVDSDGSCALFEGREFTVAQ
;
A
#
# COMPACT_ATOMS: atom_id res chain seq x y z
N MET A 1 84.67 -64.95 -170.81
CA MET A 1 83.75 -66.06 -170.56
C MET A 1 82.52 -65.78 -171.42
N THR A 2 82.46 -66.38 -172.61
CA THR A 2 81.80 -67.68 -172.92
C THR A 2 80.27 -67.51 -172.98
N ASP A 3 79.54 -67.94 -174.02
CA ASP A 3 79.94 -68.86 -175.11
C ASP A 3 79.10 -68.74 -176.41
N THR A 4 79.47 -69.56 -177.40
CA THR A 4 78.77 -70.18 -178.57
C THR A 4 77.21 -70.14 -178.68
N ALA A 5 76.55 -70.34 -179.84
CA ALA A 5 76.93 -70.53 -181.27
C ALA A 5 75.70 -70.50 -182.24
N GLU A 6 75.96 -70.84 -183.52
CA GLU A 6 75.10 -71.47 -184.55
C GLU A 6 74.36 -70.62 -185.63
N PRO A 7 74.11 -71.17 -186.86
CA PRO A 7 73.97 -70.35 -188.08
C PRO A 7 72.87 -70.75 -189.12
N ALA A 8 72.82 -69.97 -190.23
CA ALA A 8 72.55 -70.37 -191.64
C ALA A 8 71.29 -69.84 -192.39
N LYS A 9 71.50 -69.53 -193.69
CA LYS A 9 70.56 -69.36 -194.85
C LYS A 9 69.29 -68.49 -194.64
N ARG A 10 69.26 -67.20 -195.04
CA ARG A 10 69.22 -66.58 -196.41
C ARG A 10 67.91 -66.85 -197.21
N PRO A 11 67.40 -65.92 -198.08
CA PRO A 11 67.93 -64.60 -198.49
C PRO A 11 66.93 -63.40 -198.58
N ASN A 12 67.48 -62.19 -198.75
CA ASN A 12 66.97 -61.01 -199.49
C ASN A 12 65.57 -60.38 -199.22
N SER A 13 65.54 -59.21 -198.56
CA SER A 13 64.97 -57.95 -199.10
C SER A 13 65.53 -56.76 -198.30
N SER A 14 65.49 -55.50 -198.81
CA SER A 14 66.29 -54.42 -198.19
C SER A 14 65.78 -52.98 -198.31
N LYS A 15 65.99 -52.20 -197.23
CA LYS A 15 66.16 -50.73 -197.17
C LYS A 15 64.94 -49.78 -197.23
N PHE A 16 63.69 -50.23 -197.32
CA PHE A 16 62.53 -49.29 -197.34
C PHE A 16 61.74 -49.09 -196.03
N TRP A 17 61.88 -49.95 -195.01
CA TRP A 17 60.97 -49.95 -193.84
C TRP A 17 61.36 -49.05 -192.66
N ILE A 18 62.63 -48.65 -192.53
CA ILE A 18 63.13 -48.00 -191.30
C ILE A 18 62.57 -46.57 -191.10
N ALA A 19 62.29 -45.84 -192.18
CA ALA A 19 61.72 -44.49 -192.10
C ALA A 19 60.28 -44.45 -191.57
N VAL A 20 59.49 -45.51 -191.79
CA VAL A 20 58.08 -45.58 -191.37
C VAL A 20 57.96 -45.81 -189.87
N ALA A 21 58.84 -46.64 -189.29
CA ALA A 21 58.78 -46.99 -187.87
C ALA A 21 58.92 -45.78 -186.92
N ALA A 22 59.79 -44.82 -187.26
CA ALA A 22 59.98 -43.61 -186.46
C ALA A 22 58.75 -42.69 -186.44
N ALA A 23 58.04 -42.57 -187.57
CA ALA A 23 56.85 -41.72 -187.68
C ALA A 23 55.66 -42.24 -186.85
N VAL A 24 55.48 -43.57 -186.77
CA VAL A 24 54.41 -44.20 -186.01
C VAL A 24 54.58 -44.00 -184.50
N ILE A 25 55.82 -44.12 -183.99
CA ILE A 25 56.10 -43.91 -182.55
C ILE A 25 55.83 -42.45 -182.15
N GLY A 26 56.18 -41.48 -183.00
CA GLY A 26 55.85 -40.07 -182.79
C GLY A 26 54.34 -39.82 -182.69
N TRP A 27 53.55 -40.43 -183.57
CA TRP A 27 52.09 -40.32 -183.53
C TRP A 27 51.46 -40.98 -182.29
N ILE A 28 51.99 -42.13 -181.84
CA ILE A 28 51.49 -42.81 -180.63
C ILE A 28 51.72 -41.96 -179.37
N LEU A 29 52.87 -41.29 -179.24
CA LEU A 29 53.15 -40.38 -178.12
C LEU A 29 52.21 -39.17 -178.09
N VAL A 30 51.92 -38.57 -179.26
CA VAL A 30 50.95 -37.48 -179.38
C VAL A 30 49.54 -37.97 -179.02
N LEU A 31 49.13 -39.15 -179.49
CA LEU A 31 47.82 -39.73 -179.17
C LEU A 31 47.66 -39.98 -177.66
N TRP A 32 48.68 -40.55 -177.01
CA TRP A 32 48.67 -40.79 -175.56
C TRP A 32 48.58 -39.50 -174.75
N LEU A 33 49.35 -38.47 -175.13
CA LEU A 33 49.36 -37.18 -174.41
C LEU A 33 48.06 -36.39 -174.62
N LEU A 34 47.37 -36.57 -175.75
CA LEU A 34 46.05 -35.99 -176.00
C LEU A 34 44.96 -36.71 -175.19
N ILE A 35 45.00 -38.05 -175.11
CA ILE A 35 44.11 -38.86 -174.26
C ILE A 35 44.30 -38.49 -172.78
N ALA A 36 45.55 -38.41 -172.29
CA ALA A 36 45.88 -38.02 -170.91
C ALA A 36 45.42 -36.59 -170.54
N ARG A 37 45.21 -35.71 -171.53
CA ARG A 37 44.62 -34.38 -171.31
C ARG A 37 43.10 -34.41 -171.23
N SER A 38 42.44 -35.39 -171.85
CA SER A 38 40.98 -35.51 -171.87
C SER A 38 40.37 -36.12 -170.60
N SER A 39 41.15 -36.87 -169.82
CA SER A 39 40.69 -37.53 -168.59
C SER A 39 40.71 -36.68 -167.32
N ILE A 40 41.02 -35.38 -167.42
CA ILE A 40 41.18 -34.46 -166.27
C ILE A 40 39.95 -33.54 -166.09
N GLY A 41 38.94 -33.64 -166.97
CA GLY A 41 37.78 -32.75 -166.97
C GLY A 41 36.59 -33.17 -166.08
N GLY A 42 36.61 -34.34 -165.46
CA GLY A 42 35.44 -34.89 -164.74
C GLY A 42 35.38 -34.62 -163.24
N ASP A 43 36.52 -34.54 -162.56
CA ASP A 43 36.58 -34.69 -161.09
C ASP A 43 36.24 -33.40 -160.29
N LEU A 44 35.86 -32.30 -160.97
CA LEU A 44 35.67 -30.98 -160.34
C LEU A 44 34.27 -30.71 -159.77
N GLU A 45 33.22 -31.38 -160.23
CA GLU A 45 31.86 -31.20 -159.67
C GLU A 45 31.59 -32.15 -158.48
N GLU A 46 32.08 -33.39 -158.54
CA GLU A 46 31.98 -34.34 -157.43
C GLU A 46 32.80 -33.90 -156.20
N THR A 47 33.86 -33.11 -156.40
CA THR A 47 34.63 -32.50 -155.31
C THR A 47 33.93 -31.29 -154.70
N GLN A 48 33.22 -30.45 -155.46
CA GLN A 48 32.47 -29.32 -154.88
C GLN A 48 31.29 -29.75 -154.01
N LEU A 49 30.50 -30.75 -154.45
CA LEU A 49 29.42 -31.30 -153.62
C LEU A 49 29.96 -31.96 -152.34
N ARG A 50 31.10 -32.67 -152.42
CA ARG A 50 31.77 -33.18 -151.21
C ARG A 50 32.32 -32.08 -150.31
N VAL A 51 32.75 -30.94 -150.83
CA VAL A 51 33.17 -29.80 -150.01
C VAL A 51 31.97 -29.21 -149.25
N VAL A 52 30.82 -29.02 -149.89
CA VAL A 52 29.61 -28.51 -149.19
C VAL A 52 29.09 -29.52 -148.16
N GLU A 53 29.06 -30.81 -148.48
CA GLU A 53 28.75 -31.90 -147.53
C GLU A 53 29.75 -31.93 -146.36
N LEU A 54 31.05 -31.69 -146.61
CA LEU A 54 32.06 -31.59 -145.56
C LEU A 54 31.95 -30.29 -144.75
N GLU A 55 31.55 -29.18 -145.36
CA GLU A 55 31.28 -27.91 -144.66
C GLU A 55 30.05 -28.03 -143.76
N ASP A 56 29.00 -28.73 -144.19
CA ASP A 56 27.82 -29.03 -143.37
C ASP A 56 28.14 -30.05 -142.26
N GLN A 57 28.87 -31.13 -142.56
CA GLN A 57 29.37 -32.06 -141.54
C GLN A 57 30.34 -31.40 -140.56
N VAL A 58 31.14 -30.41 -140.98
CA VAL A 58 32.00 -29.61 -140.09
C VAL A 58 31.19 -28.57 -139.31
N ALA A 59 30.13 -28.00 -139.87
CA ALA A 59 29.20 -27.13 -139.14
C ALA A 59 28.47 -27.94 -138.04
N VAL A 60 27.94 -29.12 -138.37
CA VAL A 60 27.34 -30.06 -137.42
C VAL A 60 28.38 -30.58 -136.41
N GLN A 61 29.64 -30.82 -136.79
CA GLN A 61 30.71 -31.09 -135.81
C GLN A 61 31.01 -29.89 -134.92
N THR A 62 30.91 -28.66 -135.43
CA THR A 62 31.16 -27.43 -134.65
C THR A 62 29.99 -27.14 -133.70
N GLU A 63 28.75 -27.42 -134.10
CA GLU A 63 27.56 -27.31 -133.25
C GLU A 63 27.48 -28.45 -132.21
N THR A 64 27.86 -29.68 -132.58
CA THR A 64 27.99 -30.78 -131.62
C THR A 64 29.18 -30.60 -130.68
N MET A 65 30.30 -30.01 -131.10
CA MET A 65 31.35 -29.56 -130.18
C MET A 65 30.84 -28.42 -129.28
N GLY A 66 30.20 -27.38 -129.84
CA GLY A 66 29.65 -26.27 -129.06
C GLY A 66 28.63 -26.70 -128.00
N SER A 67 27.79 -27.69 -128.31
CA SER A 67 26.87 -28.30 -127.34
C SER A 67 27.54 -29.29 -126.38
N ILE A 68 28.60 -30.00 -126.79
CA ILE A 68 29.45 -30.77 -125.86
C ILE A 68 30.20 -29.84 -124.89
N GLU A 69 30.70 -28.69 -125.34
CA GLU A 69 31.29 -27.64 -124.52
C GLU A 69 30.27 -27.02 -123.56
N ALA A 70 29.04 -26.77 -124.02
CA ALA A 70 27.94 -26.30 -123.17
C ALA A 70 27.57 -27.33 -122.10
N LEU A 71 27.39 -28.60 -122.49
CA LEU A 71 27.12 -29.72 -121.57
C LEU A 71 28.30 -29.99 -120.61
N ARG A 72 29.55 -29.74 -121.01
CA ARG A 72 30.71 -29.76 -120.12
C ARG A 72 30.64 -28.63 -119.09
N GLY A 73 30.30 -27.41 -119.52
CA GLY A 73 30.08 -26.28 -118.61
C GLY A 73 28.94 -26.52 -117.62
N GLU A 74 27.82 -27.09 -118.07
CA GLU A 74 26.69 -27.49 -117.23
C GLU A 74 27.09 -28.62 -116.26
N LEU A 75 27.85 -29.62 -116.72
CA LEU A 75 28.35 -30.71 -115.88
C LEU A 75 29.38 -30.25 -114.84
N ASP A 76 30.21 -29.26 -115.16
CA ASP A 76 31.16 -28.64 -114.22
C ASP A 76 30.46 -27.69 -113.25
N GLN A 77 29.41 -26.97 -113.66
CA GLN A 77 28.52 -26.24 -112.76
C GLN A 77 27.82 -27.21 -111.79
N LEU A 78 27.23 -28.30 -112.29
CA LEU A 78 26.57 -29.31 -111.46
C LEU A 78 27.53 -29.97 -110.46
N ARG A 79 28.82 -30.14 -110.80
CA ARG A 79 29.86 -30.59 -109.84
C ARG A 79 30.14 -29.58 -108.74
N VAL A 80 30.15 -28.28 -109.07
CA VAL A 80 30.33 -27.21 -108.07
C VAL A 80 29.08 -27.12 -107.17
N GLU A 81 27.88 -27.27 -107.72
CA GLU A 81 26.63 -27.34 -106.95
C GLU A 81 26.55 -28.60 -106.08
N GLU A 82 26.95 -29.77 -106.60
CA GLU A 82 27.08 -31.02 -105.84
C GLU A 82 28.07 -30.85 -104.67
N GLN A 83 29.26 -30.32 -104.93
CA GLN A 83 30.26 -30.04 -103.90
C GLN A 83 29.78 -28.98 -102.89
N GLU A 84 29.02 -27.97 -103.31
CA GLU A 84 28.44 -27.00 -102.37
C GLU A 84 27.36 -27.66 -101.50
N LEU A 85 26.51 -28.51 -102.07
CA LEU A 85 25.50 -29.27 -101.34
C LEU A 85 26.13 -30.29 -100.37
N GLU A 86 27.22 -30.95 -100.74
CA GLU A 86 28.01 -31.79 -99.82
C GLU A 86 28.60 -30.99 -98.66
N ASN A 87 29.21 -29.82 -98.93
CA ASN A 87 29.76 -28.95 -97.88
C ASN A 87 28.65 -28.41 -96.95
N ARG A 88 27.51 -27.97 -97.50
CA ARG A 88 26.34 -27.54 -96.74
C ARG A 88 25.80 -28.70 -95.88
N ARG A 89 25.69 -29.91 -96.44
CA ARG A 89 25.25 -31.12 -95.72
C ARG A 89 26.22 -31.46 -94.59
N ALA A 90 27.53 -31.47 -94.83
CA ALA A 90 28.53 -31.75 -93.80
C ALA A 90 28.51 -30.70 -92.67
N THR A 91 28.23 -29.44 -93.01
CA THR A 91 28.03 -28.36 -92.01
C THR A 91 26.80 -28.65 -91.15
N ILE A 92 25.65 -28.98 -91.77
CA ILE A 92 24.41 -29.33 -91.05
C ILE A 92 24.60 -30.58 -90.18
N GLU A 93 25.24 -31.63 -90.69
CA GLU A 93 25.54 -32.85 -89.93
C GLU A 93 26.47 -32.58 -88.73
N ALA A 94 27.40 -31.61 -88.85
CA ALA A 94 28.22 -31.15 -87.74
C ALA A 94 27.47 -30.24 -86.73
N GLU A 95 26.40 -29.56 -87.14
CA GLU A 95 25.57 -28.72 -86.27
C GLU A 95 24.48 -29.49 -85.50
N ILE A 96 24.05 -30.67 -85.99
CA ILE A 96 23.04 -31.51 -85.31
C ILE A 96 23.50 -31.93 -83.92
N ALA A 97 24.68 -32.55 -83.78
CA ALA A 97 25.16 -33.05 -82.49
C ALA A 97 25.26 -31.98 -81.38
N PRO A 98 25.83 -30.78 -81.60
CA PRO A 98 25.82 -29.71 -80.60
C PRO A 98 24.43 -29.09 -80.38
N ALA A 99 23.49 -29.17 -81.33
CA ALA A 99 22.11 -28.77 -81.11
C ALA A 99 21.37 -29.78 -80.21
N GLU A 100 21.53 -31.08 -80.44
CA GLU A 100 21.00 -32.15 -79.60
C GLU A 100 21.55 -32.07 -78.16
N ALA A 101 22.85 -31.84 -78.00
CA ALA A 101 23.47 -31.65 -76.68
C ALA A 101 22.89 -30.42 -75.94
N ARG A 102 22.63 -29.31 -76.65
CA ARG A 102 21.95 -28.13 -76.07
C ARG A 102 20.51 -28.42 -75.67
N LEU A 103 19.77 -29.22 -76.45
CA LEU A 103 18.41 -29.62 -76.10
C LEU A 103 18.38 -30.52 -74.84
N GLN A 104 19.34 -31.43 -74.71
CA GLN A 104 19.49 -32.26 -73.51
C GLN A 104 19.81 -31.40 -72.27
N GLU A 105 20.80 -30.51 -72.37
CA GLU A 105 21.16 -29.57 -71.30
C GLU A 105 19.96 -28.69 -70.88
N LEU A 106 19.27 -28.06 -71.83
CA LEU A 106 18.07 -27.26 -71.55
C LEU A 106 16.95 -28.09 -70.92
N SER A 107 16.77 -29.35 -71.33
CA SER A 107 15.77 -30.24 -70.70
C SER A 107 16.12 -30.58 -69.25
N GLY A 108 17.41 -30.74 -68.92
CA GLY A 108 17.89 -30.93 -67.55
C GLY A 108 17.72 -29.67 -66.70
N GLN A 109 18.00 -28.49 -67.26
CA GLN A 109 17.77 -27.20 -66.59
C GLN A 109 16.29 -26.94 -66.31
N ILE A 110 15.40 -27.28 -67.25
CA ILE A 110 13.94 -27.22 -67.04
C ILE A 110 13.51 -28.17 -65.92
N ALA A 111 13.95 -29.44 -65.94
CA ALA A 111 13.61 -30.40 -64.90
C ALA A 111 14.12 -29.99 -63.50
N SER A 112 15.28 -29.34 -63.41
CA SER A 112 15.76 -28.74 -62.16
C SER A 112 14.84 -27.60 -61.71
N ALA A 113 14.55 -26.64 -62.60
CA ALA A 113 13.72 -25.49 -62.27
C ALA A 113 12.28 -25.88 -61.88
N GLU A 114 11.73 -26.95 -62.46
CA GLU A 114 10.43 -27.53 -62.05
C GLU A 114 10.49 -28.15 -60.65
N ALA A 115 11.59 -28.83 -60.30
CA ALA A 115 11.80 -29.38 -58.96
C ALA A 115 12.01 -28.27 -57.91
N ASP A 116 12.82 -27.26 -58.22
CA ASP A 116 13.06 -26.08 -57.38
C ASP A 116 11.76 -25.30 -57.13
N LEU A 117 10.95 -25.10 -58.18
CA LEU A 117 9.63 -24.48 -58.08
C LEU A 117 8.70 -25.28 -57.16
N GLY A 118 8.67 -26.61 -57.28
CA GLY A 118 7.89 -27.49 -56.41
C GLY A 118 8.34 -27.41 -54.95
N GLN A 119 9.66 -27.34 -54.69
CA GLN A 119 10.19 -27.16 -53.34
C GLN A 119 9.79 -25.81 -52.74
N VAL A 120 9.90 -24.71 -53.49
CA VAL A 120 9.51 -23.37 -53.03
C VAL A 120 8.00 -23.28 -52.78
N GLN A 121 7.17 -23.93 -53.60
CA GLN A 121 5.71 -24.01 -53.37
C GLN A 121 5.38 -24.76 -52.07
N ALA A 122 6.00 -25.92 -51.83
CA ALA A 122 5.82 -26.69 -50.59
C ALA A 122 6.31 -25.94 -49.34
N GLN A 123 7.44 -25.21 -49.44
CA GLN A 123 7.93 -24.32 -48.39
C GLN A 123 6.96 -23.17 -48.12
N THR A 124 6.37 -22.57 -49.17
CA THR A 124 5.39 -21.48 -49.04
C THR A 124 4.14 -21.96 -48.29
N GLN A 125 3.57 -23.10 -48.68
CA GLN A 125 2.43 -23.71 -47.98
C GLN A 125 2.77 -24.02 -46.51
N THR A 126 3.95 -24.60 -46.25
CA THR A 126 4.42 -24.89 -44.88
C THR A 126 4.56 -23.62 -44.02
N LEU A 127 4.93 -22.49 -44.63
CA LEU A 127 5.03 -21.19 -43.94
C LEU A 127 3.65 -20.58 -43.70
N GLU A 128 2.74 -20.65 -44.67
CA GLU A 128 1.35 -20.18 -44.54
C GLU A 128 0.58 -20.94 -43.44
N GLU A 129 0.72 -22.28 -43.41
CA GLU A 129 0.17 -23.15 -42.35
C GLU A 129 0.70 -22.80 -40.95
N ARG A 130 1.97 -22.37 -40.84
CA ARG A 130 2.58 -21.92 -39.58
C ARG A 130 2.18 -20.50 -39.19
N LEU A 131 1.85 -19.64 -40.16
CA LEU A 131 1.50 -18.24 -39.91
C LEU A 131 0.08 -18.10 -39.33
N ALA A 132 -0.84 -19.01 -39.68
CA ALA A 132 -2.20 -19.02 -39.16
C ALA A 132 -2.29 -19.19 -37.63
N PRO A 133 -1.68 -20.21 -36.98
CA PRO A 133 -1.71 -20.35 -35.53
C PRO A 133 -0.96 -19.23 -34.81
N LEU A 134 0.15 -18.71 -35.36
CA LEU A 134 0.89 -17.59 -34.76
C LEU A 134 0.08 -16.28 -34.71
N ARG A 135 -0.79 -16.03 -35.70
CA ARG A 135 -1.76 -14.92 -35.64
C ARG A 135 -2.79 -15.13 -34.53
N SER A 136 -3.39 -16.32 -34.48
CA SER A 136 -4.36 -16.67 -33.41
C SER A 136 -3.76 -16.61 -32.01
N GLU A 137 -2.48 -16.99 -31.87
CA GLU A 137 -1.73 -16.86 -30.62
C GLU A 137 -1.52 -15.38 -30.25
N LEU A 138 -1.11 -14.54 -31.20
CA LEU A 138 -0.98 -13.09 -30.99
C LEU A 138 -2.32 -12.46 -30.56
N ASP A 139 -3.41 -12.72 -31.28
CA ASP A 139 -4.76 -12.23 -30.94
C ASP A 139 -5.15 -12.66 -29.51
N SER A 140 -4.80 -13.89 -29.10
CA SER A 140 -5.04 -14.41 -27.75
C SER A 140 -4.17 -13.75 -26.66
N ILE A 141 -2.97 -13.28 -27.02
CA ILE A 141 -2.06 -12.57 -26.11
C ILE A 141 -2.50 -11.12 -25.96
N GLU A 142 -2.91 -10.47 -27.06
CA GLU A 142 -3.47 -9.11 -27.03
C GLU A 142 -4.76 -9.05 -26.23
N THR A 143 -5.65 -10.04 -26.39
CA THR A 143 -6.86 -10.19 -25.56
C THR A 143 -6.52 -10.34 -24.07
N ARG A 144 -5.70 -11.33 -23.72
CA ARG A 144 -5.27 -11.56 -22.32
C ARG A 144 -4.53 -10.36 -21.71
N ARG A 145 -3.85 -9.56 -22.52
CA ARG A 145 -3.19 -8.31 -22.10
C ARG A 145 -4.21 -7.21 -21.81
N ALA A 146 -5.27 -7.08 -22.62
CA ALA A 146 -6.37 -6.16 -22.34
C ALA A 146 -7.09 -6.56 -21.03
N ASP A 147 -7.46 -7.83 -20.90
CA ASP A 147 -8.10 -8.37 -19.69
C ASP A 147 -7.23 -8.10 -18.44
N ALA A 148 -5.92 -8.34 -18.52
CA ALA A 148 -5.00 -8.13 -17.40
C ALA A 148 -4.86 -6.65 -17.01
N LEU A 149 -4.98 -5.71 -17.96
CA LEU A 149 -4.96 -4.27 -17.68
C LEU A 149 -6.25 -3.83 -17.00
N GLU A 150 -7.43 -4.25 -17.48
CA GLU A 150 -8.73 -3.93 -16.85
C GLU A 150 -8.83 -4.49 -15.42
N ASN A 151 -8.35 -5.73 -15.20
CA ASN A 151 -8.25 -6.32 -13.86
C ASN A 151 -7.25 -5.55 -12.97
N SER A 152 -6.15 -5.02 -13.53
CA SER A 152 -5.17 -4.23 -12.78
C SER A 152 -5.73 -2.87 -12.38
N GLU A 153 -6.42 -2.16 -13.28
CA GLU A 153 -7.10 -0.89 -12.97
C GLU A 153 -8.18 -1.09 -11.90
N THR A 154 -8.95 -2.18 -12.00
CA THR A 154 -9.97 -2.57 -11.00
C THR A 154 -9.34 -2.82 -9.63
N ALA A 155 -8.30 -3.66 -9.54
CA ALA A 155 -7.60 -3.94 -8.29
C ALA A 155 -6.95 -2.68 -7.67
N MET A 156 -6.45 -1.75 -8.50
CA MET A 156 -5.97 -0.45 -8.02
C MET A 156 -7.10 0.48 -7.54
N ALA A 157 -8.33 0.34 -8.03
CA ALA A 157 -9.48 1.07 -7.51
C ALA A 157 -9.94 0.50 -6.15
N GLU A 158 -10.06 -0.82 -6.04
CA GLU A 158 -10.38 -1.51 -4.78
C GLU A 158 -9.35 -1.23 -3.68
N LEU A 159 -8.05 -1.22 -4.02
CA LEU A 159 -6.99 -0.90 -3.04
C LEU A 159 -7.11 0.53 -2.50
N ARG A 160 -7.61 1.48 -3.29
CA ARG A 160 -7.86 2.86 -2.84
C ARG A 160 -9.07 2.93 -1.91
N ASP A 161 -10.20 2.32 -2.28
CA ASP A 161 -11.38 2.22 -1.39
C ASP A 161 -11.03 1.61 -0.03
N VAL A 162 -10.27 0.50 -0.03
CA VAL A 162 -9.82 -0.16 1.21
C VAL A 162 -8.86 0.73 2.02
N THR A 163 -8.04 1.55 1.36
CA THR A 163 -7.13 2.50 2.03
C THR A 163 -7.91 3.66 2.67
N ASP A 164 -8.81 4.29 1.92
CA ASP A 164 -9.64 5.41 2.40
C ASP A 164 -10.52 4.97 3.59
N ARG A 165 -11.12 3.78 3.51
CA ARG A 165 -11.91 3.18 4.60
C ARG A 165 -11.07 2.82 5.81
N LEU A 166 -9.82 2.42 5.62
CA LEU A 166 -8.88 2.15 6.71
C LEU A 166 -8.41 3.44 7.40
N GLU A 167 -8.26 4.55 6.66
CA GLU A 167 -7.99 5.86 7.25
C GLU A 167 -9.20 6.38 8.03
N GLN A 168 -10.42 6.30 7.45
CA GLN A 168 -11.66 6.62 8.16
C GLN A 168 -11.78 5.84 9.48
N ALA A 169 -11.62 4.51 9.44
CA ALA A 169 -11.73 3.67 10.63
C ALA A 169 -10.69 4.02 11.71
N ARG A 170 -9.47 4.43 11.33
CA ARG A 170 -8.45 4.91 12.28
C ARG A 170 -8.81 6.25 12.92
N ASN A 171 -9.42 7.15 12.15
CA ASN A 171 -9.87 8.45 12.66
C ASN A 171 -11.05 8.27 13.64
N GLU A 172 -12.02 7.41 13.30
CA GLU A 172 -13.12 7.02 14.21
C GLU A 172 -12.59 6.32 15.48
N GLU A 173 -11.61 5.43 15.37
CA GLU A 173 -10.97 4.78 16.52
C GLU A 173 -10.23 5.78 17.43
N ALA A 174 -9.61 6.82 16.85
CA ALA A 174 -8.96 7.89 17.60
C ALA A 174 -9.97 8.79 18.34
N GLU A 175 -11.07 9.17 17.69
CA GLU A 175 -12.15 9.94 18.31
C GLU A 175 -12.81 9.16 19.46
N LEU A 176 -13.11 7.88 19.25
CA LEU A 176 -13.66 6.99 20.30
C LEU A 176 -12.72 6.84 21.51
N ARG A 177 -11.39 6.78 21.29
CA ARG A 177 -10.40 6.79 22.38
C ARG A 177 -10.40 8.10 23.16
N GLN A 178 -10.49 9.25 22.48
CA GLN A 178 -10.57 10.56 23.12
C GLN A 178 -11.86 10.72 23.93
N LEU A 179 -13.00 10.28 23.36
CA LEU A 179 -14.30 10.29 24.03
C LEU A 179 -14.29 9.39 25.28
N LEU A 180 -13.72 8.19 25.20
CA LEU A 180 -13.58 7.28 26.34
C LEU A 180 -12.69 7.86 27.45
N ALA A 181 -11.58 8.52 27.10
CA ALA A 181 -10.71 9.20 28.06
C ALA A 181 -11.39 10.42 28.72
N THR A 182 -12.26 11.12 27.98
CA THR A 182 -13.06 12.22 28.50
C THR A 182 -14.09 11.70 29.51
N LEU A 183 -14.91 10.71 29.11
CA LEU A 183 -15.91 10.10 29.98
C LEU A 183 -15.32 9.44 31.23
N SER A 184 -14.12 8.85 31.16
CA SER A 184 -13.46 8.29 32.36
C SER A 184 -12.98 9.38 33.33
N THR A 185 -12.61 10.55 32.81
CA THR A 185 -12.25 11.72 33.63
C THR A 185 -13.51 12.32 34.29
N GLU A 186 -14.59 12.50 33.52
CA GLU A 186 -15.88 12.97 34.04
C GLU A 186 -16.47 12.02 35.11
N ALA A 187 -16.38 10.69 34.89
CA ALA A 187 -16.83 9.70 35.87
C ALA A 187 -16.00 9.73 37.17
N ALA A 188 -14.68 9.96 37.08
CA ALA A 188 -13.82 10.12 38.24
C ALA A 188 -14.15 11.42 39.01
N GLU A 189 -14.34 12.54 38.31
CA GLU A 189 -14.74 13.81 38.93
C GLU A 189 -16.12 13.69 39.61
N LEU A 190 -17.11 13.09 38.94
CA LEU A 190 -18.45 12.92 39.50
C LEU A 190 -18.44 12.01 40.74
N THR A 191 -17.58 10.98 40.77
CA THR A 191 -17.37 10.13 41.95
C THR A 191 -16.82 10.93 43.14
N GLU A 192 -15.88 11.83 42.89
CA GLU A 192 -15.32 12.73 43.92
C GLU A 192 -16.31 13.83 44.35
N GLN A 193 -17.14 14.34 43.43
CA GLN A 193 -18.23 15.24 43.80
C GLN A 193 -19.27 14.54 44.70
N VAL A 194 -19.56 13.26 44.47
CA VAL A 194 -20.43 12.44 45.33
C VAL A 194 -19.79 12.18 46.69
N SER A 195 -18.52 11.76 46.78
CA SER A 195 -17.83 11.52 48.06
C SER A 195 -17.82 12.78 48.96
N GLN A 196 -17.56 13.94 48.37
CA GLN A 196 -17.63 15.23 49.06
C GLN A 196 -19.05 15.62 49.46
N ALA A 197 -20.06 15.31 48.65
CA ALA A 197 -21.46 15.57 48.99
C ALA A 197 -21.93 14.70 50.16
N GLU A 198 -21.58 13.41 50.16
CA GLU A 198 -21.86 12.48 51.26
C GLU A 198 -21.18 12.92 52.56
N THR A 199 -19.91 13.36 52.49
CA THR A 199 -19.15 13.88 53.64
C THR A 199 -19.83 15.11 54.25
N ARG A 200 -20.14 16.14 53.43
CA ARG A 200 -20.85 17.35 53.88
C ARG A 200 -22.22 17.04 54.47
N LEU A 201 -22.90 16.03 53.93
CA LEU A 201 -24.22 15.58 54.39
C LEU A 201 -24.14 14.79 55.70
N GLY A 202 -23.02 14.12 55.97
CA GLY A 202 -22.67 13.59 57.28
C GLY A 202 -22.40 14.70 58.31
N ASP A 203 -21.57 15.68 57.96
CA ASP A 203 -21.27 16.83 58.83
C ASP A 203 -22.52 17.61 59.23
N LEU A 204 -23.43 17.86 58.28
CA LEU A 204 -24.69 18.56 58.51
C LEU A 204 -25.65 17.77 59.42
N ARG A 205 -25.62 16.43 59.39
CA ARG A 205 -26.38 15.60 60.34
C ARG A 205 -25.82 15.73 61.75
N ALA A 206 -24.50 15.58 61.93
CA ALA A 206 -23.86 15.73 63.23
C ALA A 206 -24.07 17.14 63.83
N GLN A 207 -24.09 18.18 63.00
CA GLN A 207 -24.47 19.54 63.41
C GLN A 207 -25.94 19.63 63.83
N ASN A 208 -26.86 18.96 63.11
CA ASN A 208 -28.28 18.94 63.46
C ASN A 208 -28.53 18.21 64.80
N ASP A 209 -27.89 17.06 65.03
CA ASP A 209 -27.94 16.32 66.29
C ASP A 209 -27.40 17.17 67.46
N THR A 210 -26.28 17.88 67.23
CA THR A 210 -25.68 18.80 68.22
C THR A 210 -26.61 19.97 68.55
N LEU A 211 -27.25 20.57 67.55
CA LEU A 211 -28.24 21.63 67.75
C LEU A 211 -29.49 21.11 68.47
N GLY A 212 -29.95 19.88 68.18
CA GLY A 212 -31.04 19.24 68.90
C GLY A 212 -30.73 19.02 70.38
N GLN A 213 -29.50 18.63 70.72
CA GLN A 213 -29.04 18.54 72.11
C GLN A 213 -29.01 19.91 72.79
N GLN A 214 -28.50 20.95 72.11
CA GLN A 214 -28.48 22.33 72.65
C GLN A 214 -29.89 22.90 72.88
N VAL A 215 -30.86 22.59 72.01
CA VAL A 215 -32.26 22.97 72.20
C VAL A 215 -32.84 22.28 73.43
N SER A 216 -32.65 20.96 73.57
CA SER A 216 -33.12 20.19 74.74
C SER A 216 -32.50 20.69 76.05
N GLU A 217 -31.20 21.04 76.05
CA GLU A 217 -30.55 21.63 77.22
C GLU A 217 -31.11 23.04 77.54
N ALA A 218 -31.36 23.86 76.52
CA ALA A 218 -31.96 25.18 76.70
C ALA A 218 -33.39 25.10 77.27
N GLU A 219 -34.20 24.16 76.78
CA GLU A 219 -35.55 23.87 77.31
C GLU A 219 -35.49 23.43 78.78
N ALA A 220 -34.57 22.54 79.14
CA ALA A 220 -34.36 22.11 80.53
C ALA A 220 -33.94 23.27 81.45
N ARG A 221 -33.01 24.13 81.00
CA ARG A 221 -32.59 25.34 81.74
C ARG A 221 -33.74 26.35 81.89
N ILE A 222 -34.61 26.49 80.88
CA ILE A 222 -35.81 27.34 80.96
C ILE A 222 -36.81 26.80 81.99
N ALA A 223 -36.96 25.47 82.10
CA ALA A 223 -37.78 24.84 83.12
C ALA A 223 -37.21 25.06 84.55
N GLU A 224 -35.91 24.85 84.75
CA GLU A 224 -35.24 25.10 86.05
C GLU A 224 -35.38 26.57 86.48
N LEU A 225 -35.11 27.52 85.58
CA LEU A 225 -35.26 28.95 85.87
C LEU A 225 -36.72 29.35 86.13
N THR A 226 -37.68 28.64 85.54
CA THR A 226 -39.12 28.81 85.78
C THR A 226 -39.51 28.33 87.18
N GLU A 227 -39.10 27.13 87.58
CA GLU A 227 -39.34 26.60 88.93
C GLU A 227 -38.65 27.48 90.00
N ARG A 228 -37.41 27.91 89.74
CA ARG A 228 -36.65 28.79 90.64
C ARG A 228 -37.27 30.18 90.79
N ARG A 229 -37.88 30.73 89.72
CA ARG A 229 -38.67 31.96 89.78
C ARG A 229 -39.88 31.78 90.69
N ASP A 230 -40.62 30.69 90.54
CA ASP A 230 -41.87 30.47 91.27
C ASP A 230 -41.61 30.17 92.76
N GLY A 231 -40.52 29.48 93.07
CA GLY A 231 -40.01 29.33 94.44
C GLY A 231 -39.61 30.67 95.07
N LEU A 232 -38.88 31.53 94.34
CA LEU A 232 -38.52 32.88 94.81
C LEU A 232 -39.74 33.79 94.99
N GLN A 233 -40.75 33.70 94.12
CA GLN A 233 -42.02 34.44 94.29
C GLN A 233 -42.77 33.98 95.54
N THR A 234 -42.78 32.68 95.82
CA THR A 234 -43.38 32.10 97.03
C THR A 234 -42.66 32.58 98.30
N GLU A 235 -41.32 32.60 98.30
CA GLU A 235 -40.52 33.09 99.43
C GLU A 235 -40.67 34.61 99.65
N VAL A 236 -40.77 35.40 98.57
CA VAL A 236 -41.06 36.85 98.67
C VAL A 236 -42.45 37.10 99.26
N ALA A 237 -43.46 36.31 98.89
CA ALA A 237 -44.79 36.40 99.51
C ALA A 237 -44.72 36.06 101.02
N ARG A 238 -44.08 34.94 101.37
CA ARG A 238 -43.89 34.50 102.76
C ARG A 238 -43.16 35.54 103.63
N LEU A 239 -42.09 36.13 103.10
CA LEU A 239 -41.34 37.20 103.78
C LEU A 239 -42.15 38.51 103.89
N SER A 240 -43.07 38.77 102.96
CA SER A 240 -43.97 39.93 103.03
C SER A 240 -45.01 39.73 104.13
N GLU A 241 -45.63 38.55 104.22
CA GLU A 241 -46.54 38.19 105.32
C GLU A 241 -45.83 38.23 106.68
N GLU A 242 -44.61 37.71 106.77
CA GLU A 242 -43.78 37.75 107.98
C GLU A 242 -43.43 39.20 108.38
N HIS A 243 -43.09 40.07 107.43
CA HIS A 243 -42.85 41.49 107.66
C HIS A 243 -44.11 42.23 108.10
N GLU A 244 -45.27 41.98 107.49
CA GLU A 244 -46.56 42.55 107.92
C GLU A 244 -46.88 42.15 109.36
N ALA A 245 -46.74 40.86 109.70
CA ALA A 245 -46.93 40.36 111.07
C ALA A 245 -45.98 41.05 112.08
N LEU A 246 -44.67 41.09 111.80
CA LEU A 246 -43.70 41.78 112.65
C LEU A 246 -44.00 43.28 112.79
N SER A 247 -44.48 43.93 111.73
CA SER A 247 -44.83 45.35 111.78
C SER A 247 -46.01 45.60 112.74
N GLY A 248 -47.03 44.75 112.71
CA GLY A 248 -48.17 44.80 113.64
C GLY A 248 -47.79 44.45 115.07
N GLU A 249 -46.88 43.49 115.29
CA GLU A 249 -46.33 43.21 116.63
C GLU A 249 -45.56 44.41 117.19
N VAL A 250 -44.77 45.10 116.36
CA VAL A 250 -44.02 46.29 116.78
C VAL A 250 -44.93 47.50 117.01
N GLU A 251 -46.03 47.65 116.27
CA GLU A 251 -47.07 48.65 116.59
C GLU A 251 -47.76 48.34 117.92
N ALA A 252 -48.23 47.10 118.12
CA ALA A 252 -48.81 46.68 119.39
C ALA A 252 -47.85 46.83 120.58
N ALA A 253 -46.55 46.60 120.39
CA ALA A 253 -45.53 46.83 121.40
C ALA A 253 -45.30 48.33 121.70
N ARG A 254 -45.42 49.22 120.70
CA ARG A 254 -45.39 50.68 120.91
C ARG A 254 -46.63 51.18 121.65
N ASP A 255 -47.80 50.66 121.34
CA ASP A 255 -49.04 51.01 122.06
C ASP A 255 -49.00 50.54 123.51
N GLN A 256 -48.50 49.31 123.76
CA GLN A 256 -48.20 48.85 125.12
C GLN A 256 -47.16 49.74 125.82
N GLN A 257 -46.12 50.20 125.11
CA GLN A 257 -45.13 51.12 125.67
C GLN A 257 -45.75 52.47 126.04
N GLN A 258 -46.65 53.01 125.21
CA GLN A 258 -47.38 54.25 125.50
C GLN A 258 -48.29 54.08 126.73
N LEU A 259 -49.09 53.01 126.78
CA LEU A 259 -49.93 52.68 127.94
C LEU A 259 -49.10 52.54 129.23
N LEU A 260 -47.95 51.85 129.17
CA LEU A 260 -47.03 51.72 130.31
C LEU A 260 -46.37 53.07 130.69
N GLN A 261 -46.09 53.95 129.73
CA GLN A 261 -45.61 55.31 130.02
C GLN A 261 -46.70 56.17 130.67
N GLU A 262 -47.96 56.07 130.23
CA GLU A 262 -49.10 56.73 130.89
C GLU A 262 -49.32 56.18 132.30
N GLU A 263 -49.25 54.86 132.50
CA GLU A 263 -49.32 54.24 133.82
C GLU A 263 -48.16 54.69 134.72
N VAL A 264 -46.92 54.73 134.23
CA VAL A 264 -45.76 55.21 134.98
C VAL A 264 -45.86 56.71 135.29
N ALA A 265 -46.33 57.54 134.36
CA ALA A 265 -46.58 58.96 134.60
C ALA A 265 -47.67 59.17 135.67
N ARG A 266 -48.75 58.37 135.61
CA ARG A 266 -49.82 58.35 136.61
C ARG A 266 -49.33 57.82 137.95
N LEU A 267 -48.45 56.83 137.99
CA LEU A 267 -47.81 56.34 139.22
C LEU A 267 -46.89 57.40 139.82
N ALA A 268 -46.08 58.07 139.00
CA ALA A 268 -45.22 59.18 139.42
C ALA A 268 -46.03 60.36 139.96
N GLN A 269 -47.18 60.69 139.34
CA GLN A 269 -48.10 61.70 139.85
C GLN A 269 -48.74 61.29 141.18
N ASN A 270 -49.10 60.01 141.35
CA ASN A 270 -49.58 59.48 142.63
C ASN A 270 -48.48 59.48 143.70
N LEU A 271 -47.23 59.15 143.35
CA LEU A 271 -46.08 59.23 144.26
C LEU A 271 -45.75 60.68 144.62
N ALA A 272 -45.90 61.64 143.69
CA ALA A 272 -45.77 63.06 143.98
C ALA A 272 -46.87 63.55 144.95
N MET A 273 -48.14 63.15 144.75
CA MET A 273 -49.21 63.42 145.71
C MET A 273 -48.93 62.78 147.08
N ARG A 274 -48.43 61.54 147.12
CA ARG A 274 -48.03 60.86 148.37
C ARG A 274 -46.82 61.53 149.05
N ALA A 275 -45.89 62.08 148.28
CA ALA A 275 -44.75 62.84 148.82
C ALA A 275 -45.18 64.21 149.36
N GLU A 276 -46.14 64.88 148.72
CA GLU A 276 -46.77 66.10 149.21
C GLU A 276 -47.58 65.83 150.50
N GLU A 277 -48.35 64.74 150.55
CA GLU A 277 -48.99 64.25 151.79
C GLU A 277 -47.95 63.96 152.89
N LEU A 278 -46.85 63.29 152.56
CA LEU A 278 -45.76 63.03 153.53
C LEU A 278 -45.13 64.33 154.01
N ALA A 279 -44.85 65.28 153.13
CA ALA A 279 -44.26 66.58 153.47
C ALA A 279 -45.22 67.40 154.35
N GLN A 280 -46.53 67.32 154.14
CA GLN A 280 -47.52 67.91 155.06
C GLN A 280 -47.53 67.20 156.41
N VAL A 281 -47.39 65.87 156.45
CA VAL A 281 -47.27 65.09 157.69
C VAL A 281 -45.96 65.40 158.44
N GLU A 282 -44.84 65.54 157.75
CA GLU A 282 -43.54 65.91 158.33
C GLU A 282 -43.53 67.34 158.86
N ASN A 283 -44.07 68.32 158.11
CA ASN A 283 -44.26 69.68 158.62
C ASN A 283 -45.18 69.71 159.85
N ARG A 284 -46.23 68.87 159.86
CA ARG A 284 -47.14 68.70 161.01
C ARG A 284 -46.43 68.06 162.21
N ILE A 285 -45.52 67.10 162.01
CA ILE A 285 -44.67 66.53 163.08
C ILE A 285 -43.66 67.56 163.59
N ALA A 286 -43.00 68.31 162.70
CA ALA A 286 -42.05 69.37 163.05
C ALA A 286 -42.73 70.47 163.90
N SER A 287 -43.98 70.82 163.58
CA SER A 287 -44.78 71.80 164.34
C SER A 287 -45.09 71.38 165.78
N VAL A 288 -44.99 70.10 166.11
CA VAL A 288 -45.25 69.54 167.47
C VAL A 288 -43.97 69.43 168.31
N THR A 289 -42.78 69.45 167.69
CA THR A 289 -41.52 69.05 168.36
C THR A 289 -40.68 70.23 168.88
N THR A 290 -41.24 71.44 169.01
CA THR A 290 -40.49 72.68 169.32
C THR A 290 -40.79 73.29 170.71
N ARG A 291 -40.62 72.51 171.79
CA ARG A 291 -40.46 73.07 173.15
C ARG A 291 -39.64 72.15 174.09
N GLY A 292 -38.33 72.41 174.18
CA GLY A 292 -37.33 71.54 174.81
C GLY A 292 -36.74 70.57 173.78
N GLY A 293 -35.42 70.52 173.49
CA GLY A 293 -34.26 71.11 174.16
C GLY A 293 -33.65 70.14 175.17
N THR A 294 -32.35 69.82 175.15
CA THR A 294 -31.21 70.35 174.35
C THR A 294 -30.04 69.36 174.29
N SER A 295 -29.18 69.45 173.27
CA SER A 295 -27.77 68.99 173.25
C SER A 295 -27.49 67.46 173.25
N THR A 296 -26.43 66.92 172.65
CA THR A 296 -25.38 67.49 171.76
C THR A 296 -24.88 66.43 170.76
N ALA A 297 -24.32 66.89 169.63
CA ALA A 297 -23.96 66.12 168.44
C ALA A 297 -22.76 65.14 168.55
N ALA A 298 -22.75 64.18 167.61
CA ALA A 298 -21.55 63.68 166.92
C ALA A 298 -21.92 63.38 165.45
N ALA A 299 -21.06 63.71 164.48
CA ALA A 299 -21.42 63.75 163.05
C ALA A 299 -20.89 62.57 162.21
N PRO A 300 -21.66 62.03 161.24
CA PRO A 300 -21.21 61.03 160.27
C PRO A 300 -20.70 61.63 158.94
N ARG A 301 -20.19 60.75 158.06
CA ARG A 301 -19.34 61.06 156.89
C ARG A 301 -20.12 61.43 155.61
N SER A 302 -19.51 62.29 154.79
CA SER A 302 -19.70 62.35 153.31
C SER A 302 -18.67 61.42 152.64
N ALA A 303 -18.68 61.08 151.34
CA ALA A 303 -19.50 61.48 150.19
C ALA A 303 -19.67 60.26 149.25
N ARG A 304 -20.81 60.09 148.54
CA ARG A 304 -21.08 60.51 147.14
C ARG A 304 -20.14 59.89 146.08
N PRO A 305 -20.62 59.00 145.17
CA PRO A 305 -19.84 58.49 144.04
C PRO A 305 -19.67 59.54 142.92
N MET A 306 -18.71 59.29 142.01
CA MET A 306 -18.31 60.20 140.93
C MET A 306 -19.11 60.01 139.63
N ILE A 307 -18.97 61.01 138.74
CA ILE A 307 -19.44 61.07 137.35
C ILE A 307 -18.21 61.08 136.44
N THR A 308 -18.18 60.24 135.39
CA THR A 308 -17.44 60.33 134.09
C THR A 308 -17.52 58.95 133.40
N GLU A 309 -17.46 58.76 132.07
CA GLU A 309 -17.34 59.67 130.92
C GLU A 309 -17.88 59.02 129.61
N LEU A 310 -17.98 59.82 128.53
CA LEU A 310 -18.06 59.34 127.12
C LEU A 310 -16.64 59.22 126.54
N PRO A 311 -16.36 58.29 125.60
CA PRO A 311 -16.53 58.54 124.15
C PRO A 311 -17.15 57.32 123.40
N ALA A 312 -17.55 57.30 122.12
CA ALA A 312 -17.33 58.11 120.89
C ALA A 312 -16.15 57.69 119.98
N GLU A 313 -16.47 57.28 118.73
CA GLU A 313 -15.60 57.27 117.51
C GLU A 313 -14.37 56.31 117.50
N ALA A 314 -13.77 55.85 116.38
CA ALA A 314 -14.21 55.64 114.97
C ALA A 314 -13.14 54.80 114.19
N GLU A 315 -13.37 54.55 112.88
CA GLU A 315 -12.39 54.20 111.81
C GLU A 315 -11.60 52.86 111.77
N ALA A 316 -11.81 52.13 110.66
CA ALA A 316 -10.87 51.56 109.65
C ALA A 316 -9.53 50.81 109.98
N GLY A 317 -9.22 49.82 109.12
CA GLY A 317 -7.89 49.20 108.89
C GLY A 317 -7.90 47.65 108.98
N THR A 318 -7.62 46.85 107.92
CA THR A 318 -6.30 46.36 107.43
C THR A 318 -5.34 45.87 108.54
N GLU A 319 -4.66 44.72 108.44
CA GLU A 319 -4.13 43.97 107.27
C GLU A 319 -3.94 42.45 107.62
N ALA A 320 -3.71 41.58 106.60
CA ALA A 320 -2.88 40.34 106.56
C ALA A 320 -2.88 39.29 107.73
N GLU A 321 -2.40 38.03 107.65
CA GLU A 321 -1.64 37.25 106.65
C GLU A 321 -1.70 35.73 107.01
N ILE A 322 -1.59 34.80 106.03
CA ILE A 322 -0.92 33.44 106.09
C ILE A 322 -1.38 32.39 107.18
N GLU A 323 -1.40 31.05 107.00
CA GLU A 323 -0.85 30.10 106.01
C GLU A 323 -1.70 28.79 105.90
N ALA A 324 -1.41 27.96 104.86
CA ALA A 324 -1.54 26.49 104.73
C ALA A 324 -2.84 25.71 105.13
N GLY A 325 -3.29 24.69 104.37
CA GLY A 325 -2.85 24.19 103.05
C GLY A 325 -3.17 22.69 102.82
N THR A 326 -3.30 22.26 101.54
CA THR A 326 -3.43 20.85 101.03
C THR A 326 -4.66 20.04 101.50
N GLN A 327 -5.30 19.15 100.73
CA GLN A 327 -5.17 18.57 99.36
C GLN A 327 -6.54 18.77 98.60
N GLU A 328 -6.90 18.24 97.41
CA GLU A 328 -6.53 17.02 96.67
C GLU A 328 -6.81 17.15 95.13
N GLU A 329 -7.02 16.03 94.41
CA GLU A 329 -6.80 15.83 92.96
C GLU A 329 -7.84 16.37 91.92
N ALA A 330 -7.37 16.37 90.66
CA ALA A 330 -8.06 16.03 89.40
C ALA A 330 -9.02 17.01 88.68
N THR A 331 -8.56 17.54 87.53
CA THR A 331 -9.18 17.44 86.18
C THR A 331 -8.30 18.22 85.18
N SER A 332 -7.75 17.58 84.15
CA SER A 332 -8.33 17.34 82.79
C SER A 332 -8.21 18.53 81.84
N ALA A 333 -7.50 18.29 80.73
CA ALA A 333 -6.97 19.29 79.80
C ALA A 333 -8.01 20.06 78.96
N SER A 334 -7.56 21.18 78.40
CA SER A 334 -8.04 21.71 77.12
C SER A 334 -6.89 22.39 76.38
N GLU A 335 -6.28 21.69 75.43
CA GLU A 335 -5.34 22.28 74.48
C GLU A 335 -6.10 22.83 73.26
N THR A 336 -5.83 24.08 72.88
CA THR A 336 -6.20 24.64 71.58
C THR A 336 -4.96 24.73 70.69
N GLY A 337 -4.68 23.63 69.99
CA GLY A 337 -3.54 23.52 69.08
C GLY A 337 -3.86 23.99 67.66
N THR A 338 -3.00 24.82 67.07
CA THR A 338 -2.97 25.08 65.61
C THR A 338 -1.55 24.80 65.11
N PRO A 339 -1.31 23.72 64.36
CA PRO A 339 0.03 23.34 63.92
C PRO A 339 0.43 23.98 62.58
N ALA A 340 1.73 24.22 62.41
CA ALA A 340 2.39 24.46 61.14
C ALA A 340 3.09 23.17 60.65
N PRO A 341 3.35 22.99 59.33
CA PRO A 341 3.50 21.65 58.75
C PRO A 341 4.89 21.03 58.88
N ILE A 342 4.93 19.69 58.85
CA ILE A 342 6.13 18.88 58.66
C ILE A 342 5.94 18.00 57.41
N VAL A 343 7.00 17.87 56.61
CA VAL A 343 7.01 17.16 55.31
C VAL A 343 6.92 15.64 55.51
N PRO A 344 6.07 14.91 54.76
CA PRO A 344 6.03 13.45 54.81
C PRO A 344 7.27 12.84 54.11
N ARG A 345 7.84 11.82 54.76
CA ARG A 345 8.92 10.98 54.22
C ARG A 345 8.28 9.76 53.55
N ALA A 346 8.78 9.36 52.38
CA ALA A 346 8.28 8.18 51.69
C ALA A 346 8.53 6.87 52.48
N THR A 347 7.56 5.97 52.41
CA THR A 347 7.64 4.56 52.81
C THR A 347 6.92 3.72 51.78
N GLU A 348 7.51 2.60 51.38
CA GLU A 348 6.89 1.63 50.47
C GLU A 348 5.61 1.03 51.06
N ALA A 349 4.68 0.66 50.19
CA ALA A 349 3.46 -0.07 50.54
C ALA A 349 3.27 -1.23 49.55
N GLU A 350 2.94 -2.41 50.09
CA GLU A 350 2.90 -3.68 49.35
C GLU A 350 1.63 -3.86 48.51
N ALA A 351 1.71 -4.65 47.43
CA ALA A 351 0.63 -4.81 46.48
C ALA A 351 -0.47 -5.80 46.96
N PRO A 352 -1.77 -5.46 46.89
CA PRO A 352 -2.85 -6.39 47.16
C PRO A 352 -3.06 -7.37 45.99
N ALA A 353 -3.24 -8.65 46.31
CA ALA A 353 -3.41 -9.71 45.31
C ALA A 353 -4.83 -9.77 44.71
N ARG A 354 -4.94 -10.23 43.46
CA ARG A 354 -6.23 -10.57 42.83
C ARG A 354 -6.78 -11.90 43.38
N PRO A 355 -8.06 -12.00 43.75
CA PRO A 355 -8.72 -13.29 43.85
C PRO A 355 -8.90 -13.89 42.43
N GLN A 356 -8.73 -15.20 42.30
CA GLN A 356 -9.16 -15.94 41.11
C GLN A 356 -10.48 -16.65 41.41
N VAL A 357 -11.36 -16.74 40.41
CA VAL A 357 -12.59 -17.54 40.47
C VAL A 357 -12.57 -18.52 39.30
N THR A 358 -12.11 -19.73 39.57
CA THR A 358 -12.47 -20.92 38.80
C THR A 358 -13.74 -21.48 39.41
N ASP A 359 -14.79 -21.66 38.61
CA ASP A 359 -15.46 -22.96 38.45
C ASP A 359 -16.60 -22.85 37.42
N LEU A 360 -16.69 -23.86 36.55
CA LEU A 360 -17.73 -24.06 35.54
C LEU A 360 -18.38 -25.44 35.79
N PRO A 361 -19.71 -25.52 35.90
CA PRO A 361 -20.46 -26.75 35.63
C PRO A 361 -20.76 -26.86 34.12
N GLN A 362 -20.79 -28.09 33.60
CA GLN A 362 -21.14 -28.38 32.20
C GLN A 362 -22.62 -28.77 32.03
N GLU A 363 -23.00 -29.00 30.77
CA GLU A 363 -24.35 -29.27 30.26
C GLU A 363 -25.00 -30.57 30.78
N GLU A 364 -26.33 -30.64 30.81
CA GLU A 364 -27.04 -31.93 30.66
C GLU A 364 -28.45 -31.76 30.03
N GLU A 365 -28.62 -32.41 28.87
CA GLU A 365 -29.84 -32.88 28.15
C GLU A 365 -31.13 -32.02 27.95
N ALA A 366 -31.93 -32.43 26.96
CA ALA A 366 -33.13 -31.74 26.48
C ALA A 366 -34.35 -32.67 26.39
N VAL A 367 -35.56 -32.16 26.66
CA VAL A 367 -36.83 -32.91 26.52
C VAL A 367 -37.97 -32.05 25.94
N ALA A 368 -38.57 -32.59 24.87
CA ALA A 368 -39.89 -32.37 24.23
C ALA A 368 -40.80 -31.15 24.56
N ALA A 369 -41.42 -30.60 23.51
CA ALA A 369 -42.65 -29.80 23.56
C ALA A 369 -43.92 -30.67 23.66
N PRO A 370 -45.10 -30.08 23.95
CA PRO A 370 -46.14 -30.10 22.89
C PRO A 370 -47.14 -28.91 22.82
N VAL A 371 -47.39 -28.44 21.59
CA VAL A 371 -48.70 -28.19 20.89
C VAL A 371 -49.80 -27.26 21.49
N GLU A 372 -50.65 -26.71 20.60
CA GLU A 372 -51.94 -25.99 20.77
C GLU A 372 -51.89 -24.44 20.95
N THR A 373 -52.68 -23.60 20.24
CA THR A 373 -53.55 -23.77 19.03
C THR A 373 -53.83 -22.43 18.30
N GLU A 374 -54.27 -22.53 17.04
CA GLU A 374 -55.15 -21.62 16.25
C GLU A 374 -55.03 -20.07 16.32
N ALA A 375 -54.78 -19.43 15.15
CA ALA A 375 -55.82 -18.64 14.44
C ALA A 375 -55.33 -17.99 13.12
N THR A 376 -55.82 -18.48 11.98
CA THR A 376 -55.88 -17.81 10.66
C THR A 376 -57.36 -17.42 10.36
N PRO A 377 -57.77 -16.79 9.23
CA PRO A 377 -57.02 -16.32 8.06
C PRO A 377 -57.38 -14.88 7.59
N THR A 378 -56.68 -14.37 6.56
CA THR A 378 -57.36 -13.74 5.40
C THR A 378 -56.45 -13.76 4.15
N GLU A 379 -57.04 -14.11 3.01
CA GLU A 379 -56.47 -13.97 1.65
C GLU A 379 -57.48 -13.14 0.81
N PRO A 380 -57.11 -12.60 -0.37
CA PRO A 380 -57.29 -13.41 -1.59
C PRO A 380 -56.31 -13.14 -2.77
N GLU A 381 -55.85 -14.23 -3.39
CA GLU A 381 -56.01 -14.57 -4.81
C GLU A 381 -55.77 -13.49 -5.91
N VAL A 382 -54.67 -13.65 -6.68
CA VAL A 382 -54.69 -13.60 -8.17
C VAL A 382 -53.60 -14.52 -8.76
N ALA A 383 -54.00 -15.41 -9.69
CA ALA A 383 -53.18 -16.20 -10.65
C ALA A 383 -54.05 -16.38 -11.94
N PRO A 384 -53.68 -17.09 -13.05
CA PRO A 384 -52.52 -17.93 -13.40
C PRO A 384 -51.62 -17.20 -14.46
N ALA A 385 -50.82 -17.79 -15.39
CA ALA A 385 -50.58 -19.16 -15.89
C ALA A 385 -49.12 -19.29 -16.41
N GLU A 386 -48.42 -20.43 -16.30
CA GLU A 386 -48.51 -21.73 -17.03
C GLU A 386 -47.95 -21.76 -18.46
N THR A 387 -46.91 -22.58 -18.70
CA THR A 387 -46.86 -23.57 -19.82
C THR A 387 -45.78 -24.66 -19.58
N GLU A 388 -46.04 -25.90 -20.02
CA GLU A 388 -45.13 -27.09 -20.06
C GLU A 388 -44.46 -27.24 -21.46
N GLU A 389 -43.60 -28.19 -21.85
CA GLU A 389 -43.18 -29.58 -21.48
C GLU A 389 -41.63 -29.73 -21.72
N THR A 390 -40.86 -30.84 -21.69
CA THR A 390 -40.98 -32.33 -21.54
C THR A 390 -39.57 -32.89 -21.14
N ALA A 391 -39.28 -34.21 -21.12
CA ALA A 391 -39.61 -35.20 -20.08
C ALA A 391 -38.91 -36.58 -20.31
N VAL A 392 -37.74 -36.82 -19.68
CA VAL A 392 -37.14 -38.17 -19.33
C VAL A 392 -36.89 -39.22 -20.47
N PRO A 393 -36.29 -40.44 -20.25
CA PRO A 393 -35.51 -41.01 -19.12
C PRO A 393 -34.18 -41.79 -19.43
N ALA A 394 -33.34 -41.94 -18.39
CA ALA A 394 -32.52 -43.10 -17.90
C ALA A 394 -31.78 -44.13 -18.81
N GLU A 395 -30.58 -44.59 -18.35
CA GLU A 395 -30.33 -45.99 -17.89
C GLU A 395 -28.97 -46.25 -17.17
N ASN A 396 -29.04 -46.91 -16.00
CA ASN A 396 -28.17 -47.95 -15.36
C ASN A 396 -26.61 -48.03 -15.51
N ALA A 397 -25.90 -47.99 -14.36
CA ALA A 397 -24.67 -48.78 -14.06
C ALA A 397 -24.37 -48.84 -12.52
N PRO A 398 -23.73 -49.89 -11.94
CA PRO A 398 -23.57 -50.07 -10.47
C PRO A 398 -22.12 -50.19 -9.92
N ASP A 399 -22.00 -50.04 -8.58
CA ASP A 399 -20.98 -50.54 -7.62
C ASP A 399 -19.45 -50.35 -7.83
N GLY A 400 -18.71 -50.26 -6.70
CA GLY A 400 -17.24 -50.04 -6.61
C GLY A 400 -16.38 -51.32 -6.54
N PRO A 401 -15.16 -51.34 -5.93
CA PRO A 401 -14.65 -50.44 -4.88
C PRO A 401 -13.19 -49.92 -5.05
N GLU A 402 -12.66 -49.28 -3.99
CA GLU A 402 -11.26 -49.11 -3.53
C GLU A 402 -10.08 -49.35 -4.51
N ASP A 403 -9.22 -48.33 -4.71
CA ASP A 403 -7.86 -48.32 -4.14
C ASP A 403 -7.17 -46.92 -4.25
N ALA A 404 -6.04 -46.73 -3.56
CA ALA A 404 -5.12 -45.57 -3.70
C ALA A 404 -3.67 -46.07 -3.81
N PRO A 405 -2.72 -45.36 -4.49
CA PRO A 405 -1.99 -44.28 -3.79
C PRO A 405 -1.27 -43.22 -4.69
N ALA A 406 -0.59 -42.28 -4.02
CA ALA A 406 0.67 -41.59 -4.39
C ALA A 406 0.81 -40.82 -5.73
N GLY A 407 1.38 -39.61 -5.65
CA GLY A 407 1.73 -38.76 -6.81
C GLY A 407 3.22 -38.78 -7.21
N PRO A 408 3.59 -38.12 -8.33
CA PRO A 408 4.99 -37.90 -8.75
C PRO A 408 5.58 -36.66 -8.02
N ALA A 409 6.82 -36.65 -7.54
CA ALA A 409 8.12 -36.99 -8.14
C ALA A 409 8.76 -35.81 -8.91
N ALA A 410 10.03 -35.53 -8.62
CA ALA A 410 10.73 -34.30 -9.03
C ALA A 410 11.26 -34.32 -10.47
N ALA A 411 11.31 -33.15 -11.10
CA ALA A 411 12.07 -32.92 -12.34
C ALA A 411 13.55 -32.63 -12.03
N PRO A 412 14.52 -33.12 -12.84
CA PRO A 412 15.93 -32.97 -12.58
C PRO A 412 16.49 -31.62 -13.05
N ALA A 413 17.49 -31.11 -12.33
CA ALA A 413 18.36 -30.07 -12.86
C ALA A 413 19.32 -30.64 -13.92
N ASN A 414 19.61 -29.86 -14.95
CA ASN A 414 20.87 -29.94 -15.70
C ASN A 414 21.33 -28.52 -16.00
N SER A 415 22.62 -28.27 -15.79
CA SER A 415 23.17 -26.91 -15.75
C SER A 415 23.71 -26.45 -17.10
N ASP A 416 24.01 -25.16 -17.12
CA ASP A 416 25.11 -24.53 -17.86
C ASP A 416 24.81 -23.99 -19.28
N ALA A 417 24.16 -22.84 -19.27
CA ALA A 417 24.48 -21.74 -20.17
C ALA A 417 24.83 -20.51 -19.30
N THR A 418 25.99 -20.55 -18.64
CA THR A 418 26.47 -19.44 -17.80
C THR A 418 26.89 -18.25 -18.67
N GLU A 419 25.91 -17.46 -19.14
CA GLU A 419 26.17 -16.21 -19.83
C GLU A 419 26.94 -15.28 -18.88
N THR A 420 28.21 -15.08 -19.20
CA THR A 420 29.14 -14.39 -18.31
C THR A 420 28.90 -12.89 -18.43
N ALA A 421 27.99 -12.37 -17.61
CA ALA A 421 27.69 -10.95 -17.50
C ALA A 421 28.99 -10.16 -17.24
N VAL A 422 29.46 -9.44 -18.26
CA VAL A 422 30.68 -8.63 -18.19
C VAL A 422 30.39 -7.41 -17.31
N PRO A 423 31.10 -7.22 -16.19
CA PRO A 423 30.86 -6.07 -15.32
C PRO A 423 31.49 -4.80 -15.89
N ALA A 424 30.86 -3.66 -15.55
CA ALA A 424 31.38 -2.29 -15.60
C ALA A 424 31.88 -1.73 -16.96
N ALA A 425 31.07 -0.85 -17.54
CA ALA A 425 31.52 0.12 -18.56
C ALA A 425 30.75 1.47 -18.53
N ALA A 426 30.05 1.80 -17.43
CA ALA A 426 29.27 3.05 -17.31
C ALA A 426 29.04 3.56 -15.86
N ILE A 427 29.28 2.75 -14.83
CA ILE A 427 29.29 3.18 -13.41
C ILE A 427 30.49 2.50 -12.75
N GLU A 428 31.37 3.27 -12.09
CA GLU A 428 32.47 2.71 -11.30
C GLU A 428 31.96 2.24 -9.92
N PRO A 429 32.44 1.10 -9.37
CA PRO A 429 32.09 0.68 -8.02
C PRO A 429 32.50 1.73 -6.97
N GLY A 430 31.51 2.28 -6.25
CA GLY A 430 31.71 3.46 -5.42
C GLY A 430 30.48 3.84 -4.60
N LEU A 431 30.58 4.96 -3.88
CA LEU A 431 29.45 5.60 -3.19
C LEU A 431 28.99 6.80 -4.01
N TYR A 432 27.70 6.84 -4.32
CA TYR A 432 27.05 7.93 -5.04
C TYR A 432 25.93 8.53 -4.19
N ARG A 433 25.62 9.80 -4.41
CA ARG A 433 24.60 10.52 -3.63
C ARG A 433 23.71 11.37 -4.51
N LEU A 434 22.44 11.43 -4.13
CA LEU A 434 21.41 12.28 -4.69
C LEU A 434 20.62 12.93 -3.54
N GLY A 435 21.01 14.14 -3.16
CA GLY A 435 20.43 14.85 -2.01
C GLY A 435 20.58 14.05 -0.71
N PRO A 436 19.48 13.65 -0.04
CA PRO A 436 19.55 12.83 1.16
C PRO A 436 19.90 11.35 0.88
N ILE A 437 19.60 10.86 -0.34
CA ILE A 437 19.78 9.46 -0.72
C ILE A 437 21.26 9.18 -1.01
N ALA A 438 21.77 8.08 -0.48
CA ALA A 438 23.07 7.52 -0.82
C ALA A 438 22.90 6.09 -1.35
N VAL A 439 23.58 5.75 -2.45
CA VAL A 439 23.66 4.40 -2.99
C VAL A 439 25.14 4.00 -3.11
N LYS A 440 25.47 2.80 -2.63
CA LYS A 440 26.78 2.19 -2.82
C LYS A 440 26.65 1.04 -3.81
N PHE A 441 27.46 1.07 -4.86
CA PHE A 441 27.66 -0.05 -5.79
C PHE A 441 28.95 -0.78 -5.43
N ALA A 442 28.89 -2.09 -5.25
CA ALA A 442 30.03 -2.94 -4.96
C ALA A 442 30.56 -3.64 -6.22
N GLU A 443 31.85 -3.95 -6.24
CA GLU A 443 32.52 -4.70 -7.32
C GLU A 443 31.95 -6.12 -7.52
N ASP A 444 31.28 -6.64 -6.49
CA ASP A 444 30.61 -7.95 -6.49
C ASP A 444 29.17 -7.96 -7.04
N GLY A 445 28.74 -6.87 -7.68
CA GLY A 445 27.41 -6.75 -8.29
C GLY A 445 26.27 -6.46 -7.31
N ARG A 446 26.56 -6.14 -6.04
CA ARG A 446 25.52 -5.75 -5.05
C ARG A 446 25.42 -4.24 -4.88
N PHE A 447 24.19 -3.76 -4.66
CA PHE A 447 23.92 -2.39 -4.24
C PHE A 447 23.41 -2.33 -2.80
N SER A 448 23.67 -1.19 -2.14
CA SER A 448 23.05 -0.83 -0.85
C SER A 448 22.63 0.63 -0.92
N MET A 449 21.34 0.90 -0.79
CA MET A 449 20.74 2.23 -0.88
C MET A 449 20.09 2.61 0.47
N ALA A 450 20.23 3.88 0.87
CA ALA A 450 19.51 4.44 2.01
C ALA A 450 19.35 5.95 1.90
N GLY A 451 18.22 6.49 2.36
CA GLY A 451 18.14 7.89 2.80
C GLY A 451 17.06 8.76 2.20
N SER A 452 15.79 8.41 2.35
CA SER A 452 14.72 9.42 2.35
C SER A 452 13.56 9.00 3.25
N ASP A 453 12.66 9.92 3.57
CA ASP A 453 11.43 9.62 4.31
C ASP A 453 10.45 8.71 3.51
N GLN A 454 10.76 8.43 2.24
CA GLN A 454 10.03 7.56 1.32
C GLN A 454 10.79 6.28 0.94
N LEU A 455 12.04 6.12 1.39
CA LEU A 455 12.89 4.96 1.10
C LEU A 455 13.89 4.74 2.24
N GLY A 456 13.67 3.67 3.00
CA GLY A 456 14.54 3.24 4.09
C GLY A 456 15.85 2.62 3.59
N ARG A 457 16.28 1.53 4.23
CA ARG A 457 17.50 0.81 3.82
C ARG A 457 17.14 -0.38 2.94
N VAL A 458 17.60 -0.35 1.70
CA VAL A 458 17.43 -1.41 0.69
C VAL A 458 18.80 -1.96 0.30
N ASN A 459 18.89 -3.27 0.04
CA ASN A 459 20.05 -3.91 -0.56
C ASN A 459 19.58 -4.88 -1.63
N GLY A 460 20.37 -5.13 -2.67
CA GLY A 460 20.01 -6.07 -3.74
C GLY A 460 21.16 -6.27 -4.72
N VAL A 461 20.83 -6.79 -5.90
CA VAL A 461 21.76 -6.99 -7.01
C VAL A 461 21.59 -5.83 -8.01
N TYR A 462 22.69 -5.35 -8.61
CA TYR A 462 22.63 -4.42 -9.74
C TYR A 462 23.36 -5.00 -10.95
N SER A 463 22.86 -4.65 -12.14
CA SER A 463 23.55 -4.89 -13.40
C SER A 463 23.44 -3.65 -14.28
N VAL A 464 24.40 -3.45 -15.18
CA VAL A 464 24.41 -2.34 -16.13
C VAL A 464 24.67 -2.90 -17.52
N ALA A 465 23.68 -2.78 -18.41
CA ALA A 465 23.74 -3.32 -19.76
C ALA A 465 23.10 -2.34 -20.77
N ASN A 466 23.77 -2.10 -21.89
CA ASN A 466 23.28 -1.25 -22.99
C ASN A 466 22.84 0.18 -22.60
N GLY A 467 23.38 0.73 -21.51
CA GLY A 467 22.97 2.05 -20.98
C GLY A 467 21.81 2.01 -19.97
N VAL A 468 21.33 0.82 -19.59
CA VAL A 468 20.30 0.63 -18.57
C VAL A 468 20.94 0.12 -17.28
N LEU A 469 20.73 0.82 -16.17
CA LEU A 469 20.98 0.33 -14.81
C LEU A 469 19.74 -0.44 -14.34
N THR A 470 19.88 -1.74 -14.08
CA THR A 470 18.84 -2.57 -13.46
C THR A 470 19.18 -2.83 -12.00
N LEU A 471 18.23 -2.58 -11.10
CA LEU A 471 18.30 -2.88 -9.67
C LEU A 471 17.26 -3.95 -9.34
N ASP A 472 17.70 -5.10 -8.83
CA ASP A 472 16.87 -6.31 -8.65
C ASP A 472 17.17 -7.00 -7.29
N GLU A 473 16.41 -8.04 -6.97
CA GLU A 473 16.46 -8.82 -5.71
C GLU A 473 16.41 -7.95 -4.43
N ALA A 474 15.69 -6.83 -4.50
CA ALA A 474 15.66 -5.82 -3.46
C ALA A 474 15.06 -6.32 -2.13
N GLN A 475 15.83 -6.15 -1.05
CA GLN A 475 15.51 -6.58 0.30
C GLN A 475 15.75 -5.45 1.30
N GLY A 476 14.75 -5.19 2.15
CA GLY A 476 14.78 -4.16 3.18
C GLY A 476 13.52 -3.30 3.16
N ASP A 477 13.66 -2.04 3.54
CA ASP A 477 12.57 -1.07 3.55
C ASP A 477 12.56 -0.29 2.23
N THR A 478 11.77 -0.79 1.27
CA THR A 478 11.61 -0.23 -0.07
C THR A 478 10.60 0.92 -0.15
N GLY A 479 9.93 1.28 0.95
CA GLY A 479 8.92 2.33 0.97
C GLY A 479 7.89 2.20 -0.17
N SER A 480 7.87 3.19 -1.07
CA SER A 480 7.00 3.20 -2.28
C SER A 480 7.73 2.87 -3.59
N ALA A 481 8.98 2.39 -3.55
CA ALA A 481 9.72 2.02 -4.76
C ALA A 481 9.37 0.60 -5.24
N ILE A 482 9.16 0.45 -6.54
CA ILE A 482 8.81 -0.82 -7.19
C ILE A 482 10.10 -1.44 -7.77
N PHE A 483 10.32 -2.74 -7.52
CA PHE A 483 11.48 -3.47 -8.05
C PHE A 483 11.01 -4.64 -8.94
N PRO A 484 11.78 -5.02 -9.98
CA PRO A 484 13.06 -4.44 -10.39
C PRO A 484 12.93 -3.03 -10.98
N MET A 485 13.85 -2.13 -10.62
CA MET A 485 13.95 -0.78 -11.22
C MET A 485 14.88 -0.82 -12.44
N ARG A 486 14.54 -0.11 -13.51
CA ARG A 486 15.24 -0.10 -14.80
C ARG A 486 15.42 1.32 -15.30
N CYS A 487 16.55 1.91 -14.94
CA CYS A 487 16.84 3.32 -15.19
C CYS A 487 17.74 3.46 -16.42
N ASP A 488 17.37 4.31 -17.38
CA ASP A 488 18.32 4.74 -18.42
C ASP A 488 19.36 5.67 -17.77
N ILE A 489 20.65 5.39 -17.98
CA ILE A 489 21.75 6.18 -17.40
C ILE A 489 22.53 6.93 -18.47
N THR A 490 22.89 8.18 -18.16
CA THR A 490 23.78 9.00 -18.99
C THR A 490 24.96 9.49 -18.16
N GLU A 491 26.16 9.40 -18.73
CA GLU A 491 27.43 9.77 -18.08
C GLU A 491 27.51 11.30 -17.85
N ALA A 492 27.95 11.72 -16.66
CA ALA A 492 28.07 13.11 -16.26
C ALA A 492 29.44 13.39 -15.61
N GLU A 493 29.89 14.66 -15.58
CA GLU A 493 31.28 15.02 -15.23
C GLU A 493 31.77 14.50 -13.86
N ASN A 494 30.86 14.21 -12.92
CA ASN A 494 31.19 13.64 -11.61
C ASN A 494 30.23 12.51 -11.19
N GLY A 495 29.65 11.76 -12.14
CA GLY A 495 28.68 10.71 -11.85
C GLY A 495 27.82 10.30 -13.04
N PHE A 496 26.53 10.06 -12.79
CA PHE A 496 25.57 9.72 -13.84
C PHE A 496 24.18 10.35 -13.58
N ALA A 497 23.50 10.75 -14.64
CA ALA A 497 22.12 11.20 -14.61
C ALA A 497 21.16 10.04 -14.94
N ILE A 498 20.04 9.98 -14.23
CA ILE A 498 18.95 9.02 -14.50
C ILE A 498 17.84 9.67 -15.34
N VAL A 499 17.46 8.94 -16.38
CA VAL A 499 16.24 9.14 -17.17
C VAL A 499 15.30 7.96 -16.87
N ASP A 500 14.00 8.23 -16.74
CA ASP A 500 13.02 7.17 -16.59
C ASP A 500 12.71 6.52 -17.95
N SER A 501 12.70 5.19 -17.99
CA SER A 501 12.57 4.39 -19.21
C SER A 501 11.18 3.74 -19.34
N ASP A 502 10.64 3.25 -18.21
CA ASP A 502 9.43 2.43 -18.16
C ASP A 502 8.49 2.75 -16.96
N GLY A 503 8.70 3.87 -16.26
CA GLY A 503 7.97 4.27 -15.06
C GLY A 503 8.64 3.81 -13.75
N SER A 504 9.53 2.82 -13.80
CA SER A 504 10.15 2.26 -12.58
C SER A 504 11.18 3.21 -11.93
N CYS A 505 11.72 4.18 -12.67
CA CYS A 505 12.68 5.16 -12.20
C CYS A 505 12.14 6.60 -12.17
N ALA A 506 10.82 6.79 -12.22
CA ALA A 506 10.16 8.08 -12.02
C ALA A 506 10.53 8.74 -10.66
N LEU A 507 10.89 7.95 -9.65
CA LEU A 507 11.48 8.44 -8.39
C LEU A 507 12.83 9.15 -8.57
N PHE A 508 13.51 9.01 -9.70
CA PHE A 508 14.84 9.55 -9.98
C PHE A 508 14.95 10.31 -11.31
N GLU A 509 13.84 10.49 -12.04
CA GLU A 509 13.81 11.16 -13.34
C GLU A 509 14.44 12.57 -13.31
N GLY A 510 15.37 12.83 -14.22
CA GLY A 510 16.03 14.13 -14.35
C GLY A 510 16.96 14.48 -13.20
N ARG A 511 17.40 13.49 -12.41
CA ARG A 511 18.29 13.68 -11.25
C ARG A 511 19.65 13.03 -11.46
N GLU A 512 20.70 13.68 -10.95
CA GLU A 512 22.10 13.25 -11.07
C GLU A 512 22.62 12.62 -9.76
N PHE A 513 23.18 11.43 -9.87
CA PHE A 513 23.90 10.74 -8.80
C PHE A 513 25.40 11.08 -8.89
N THR A 514 25.85 11.99 -8.04
CA THR A 514 27.27 12.41 -7.98
C THR A 514 28.09 11.46 -7.10
N VAL A 515 29.34 11.19 -7.47
CA VAL A 515 30.31 10.43 -6.66
C VAL A 515 30.55 11.15 -5.33
N ALA A 516 30.45 10.42 -4.22
CA ALA A 516 30.78 10.91 -2.89
C ALA A 516 32.27 10.66 -2.58
N GLN A 517 33.01 11.77 -2.51
CA GLN A 517 34.42 11.83 -2.07
C GLN A 517 34.56 11.61 -0.56
#